data_AF-A0A9P6J8S9-F1
#
_entry.id   AF-A0A9P6J8S9-F1
#
_cell.length_a   1.000
_cell.length_b   1.000
_cell.length_c   1.000
_cell.angle_alpha   90.00
_cell.angle_beta   90.00
_cell.angle_gamma   90.00
#
_symmetry.space_group_name_H-M   'P 1'
#
loop_
_entity.id
_entity.type
_entity.pdbx_description
1 polymer ?
#
loop_
_entity_poly.entity_id
_entity_poly.type
_entity_poly.pdbx_seq_one_letter_code
_entity_poly.pdbx_strand_id
1 'polypeptide(L)'
;MWRPRTGTEASTSRQPASRPTSGGLLHDNGSSKEWSEVDGWLKRKYQSEEVPTFERTEEVRRLLLNSARLNESLETIAREALQKFEELSEHYHGEDAVLRETMQFMGIMQQKCAKDKQECLSRLSDLALVLGLSDMSLASFHQGLAQVRLDTLESRQEHAQQQRRLASLKRHRVEAETTLDTLVGLKRRWTDDRESEGDLALRTRRRSTELNKIKAAEDRTVLEDALASRQPQQRQHKKSRPSASEPYGVGSHRLGSGGGSSSSGSSTNVDVEASGLTIAQLDLKEKSVEELQQLLHAQTTSLAAYQEIPPDYALARLKVKEATMRLEELTLEHESLVTQLAEDL
;
A
#
# COMPACT_ATOMS: atom_id res chain seq x y z
N MET A 1 -29.24 14.73 -35.70
CA MET A 1 -29.95 13.78 -36.59
C MET A 1 -28.94 12.78 -37.13
N TRP A 2 -28.81 11.61 -36.52
CA TRP A 2 -27.92 10.53 -36.96
C TRP A 2 -28.73 9.22 -37.02
N ARG A 3 -28.65 8.51 -38.15
CA ARG A 3 -29.40 7.27 -38.43
C ARG A 3 -28.67 6.05 -37.84
N PRO A 4 -29.37 5.01 -37.34
CA PRO A 4 -28.73 3.76 -36.93
C PRO A 4 -28.63 2.78 -38.11
N ARG A 5 -27.47 2.12 -38.23
CA ARG A 5 -27.26 0.93 -39.07
C ARG A 5 -27.64 -0.32 -38.26
N THR A 6 -28.62 -1.07 -38.72
CA THR A 6 -28.90 -2.44 -38.30
C THR A 6 -27.97 -3.38 -39.07
N GLY A 7 -27.06 -4.04 -38.35
CA GLY A 7 -26.24 -5.14 -38.86
C GLY A 7 -26.54 -6.40 -38.06
N THR A 8 -27.28 -7.31 -38.70
CA THR A 8 -27.68 -8.62 -38.19
C THR A 8 -26.63 -9.62 -38.64
N GLU A 9 -25.80 -10.17 -37.75
CA GLU A 9 -25.03 -11.38 -38.05
C GLU A 9 -25.05 -12.35 -36.88
N ALA A 10 -25.58 -13.53 -37.17
CA ALA A 10 -25.59 -14.71 -36.33
C ALA A 10 -24.23 -15.41 -36.39
N SER A 11 -23.69 -15.84 -35.25
CA SER A 11 -22.59 -16.82 -35.20
C SER A 11 -22.65 -17.65 -33.90
N THR A 12 -23.34 -18.77 -34.04
CA THR A 12 -23.00 -20.13 -33.61
C THR A 12 -21.84 -20.34 -32.62
N SER A 13 -22.23 -20.77 -31.42
CA SER A 13 -21.74 -21.95 -30.67
C SER A 13 -20.23 -22.22 -30.56
N ARG A 14 -19.70 -22.08 -29.34
CA ARG A 14 -18.92 -23.13 -28.65
C ARG A 14 -18.78 -22.83 -27.15
N GLN A 15 -19.54 -23.55 -26.33
CA GLN A 15 -19.30 -23.66 -24.88
C GLN A 15 -18.17 -24.67 -24.60
N PRO A 16 -17.23 -24.38 -23.69
CA PRO A 16 -16.48 -25.41 -22.99
C PRO A 16 -17.19 -25.82 -21.69
N ALA A 17 -17.22 -27.13 -21.46
CA ALA A 17 -17.90 -27.78 -20.36
C ALA A 17 -17.30 -27.45 -18.98
N SER A 18 -18.13 -26.89 -18.11
CA SER A 18 -17.84 -26.74 -16.67
C SER A 18 -18.28 -28.00 -15.92
N ARG A 19 -17.36 -28.66 -15.23
CA ARG A 19 -17.64 -29.74 -14.27
C ARG A 19 -18.39 -29.19 -13.05
N PRO A 20 -19.44 -29.86 -12.55
CA PRO A 20 -20.04 -29.50 -11.27
C PRO A 20 -19.28 -30.21 -10.14
N THR A 21 -18.53 -29.44 -9.35
CA THR A 21 -18.07 -29.90 -8.03
C THR A 21 -19.18 -29.65 -7.04
N SER A 22 -19.90 -30.71 -6.69
CA SER A 22 -20.91 -30.74 -5.64
C SER A 22 -20.26 -30.57 -4.26
N GLY A 23 -20.52 -29.44 -3.62
CA GLY A 23 -20.23 -29.18 -2.22
C GLY A 23 -21.10 -28.02 -1.76
N GLY A 24 -22.28 -28.33 -1.23
CA GLY A 24 -23.24 -27.31 -0.79
C GLY A 24 -22.73 -26.53 0.41
N LEU A 25 -22.98 -25.23 0.41
CA LEU A 25 -23.26 -24.45 1.61
C LEU A 25 -24.17 -23.27 1.24
N LEU A 26 -25.28 -23.15 1.96
CA LEU A 26 -26.42 -22.26 1.74
C LEU A 26 -26.05 -20.76 1.88
N HIS A 27 -25.36 -20.14 0.92
CA HIS A 27 -25.05 -18.69 0.92
C HIS A 27 -25.30 -17.94 -0.43
N ASP A 28 -25.72 -18.62 -1.50
CA ASP A 28 -25.67 -18.02 -2.86
C ASP A 28 -26.70 -16.94 -3.21
N ASN A 29 -27.82 -16.84 -2.49
CA ASN A 29 -28.84 -15.83 -2.83
C ASN A 29 -28.37 -14.40 -2.53
N GLY A 30 -27.50 -14.19 -1.53
CA GLY A 30 -26.95 -12.88 -1.21
C GLY A 30 -25.93 -12.43 -2.26
N SER A 31 -24.99 -13.32 -2.60
CA SER A 31 -23.93 -13.05 -3.56
C SER A 31 -24.46 -12.71 -4.95
N SER A 32 -25.55 -13.37 -5.40
CA SER A 32 -26.17 -13.07 -6.70
C SER A 32 -26.72 -11.63 -6.77
N LYS A 33 -27.35 -11.16 -5.69
CA LYS A 33 -27.87 -9.78 -5.64
C LYS A 33 -26.73 -8.75 -5.65
N GLU A 34 -25.68 -8.99 -4.87
CA GLU A 34 -24.54 -8.08 -4.78
C GLU A 34 -23.75 -8.03 -6.10
N TRP A 35 -23.63 -9.15 -6.82
CA TRP A 35 -23.05 -9.16 -8.16
C TRP A 35 -23.91 -8.40 -9.18
N SER A 36 -25.24 -8.47 -9.07
CA SER A 36 -26.13 -7.68 -9.94
C SER A 36 -26.00 -6.17 -9.71
N GLU A 37 -25.74 -5.75 -8.46
CA GLU A 37 -25.46 -4.36 -8.10
C GLU A 37 -24.13 -3.90 -8.70
N VAL A 38 -23.08 -4.72 -8.58
CA VAL A 38 -21.75 -4.47 -9.18
C VAL A 38 -21.85 -4.40 -10.71
N ASP A 39 -22.51 -5.35 -11.36
CA ASP A 39 -22.69 -5.36 -12.81
C ASP A 39 -23.49 -4.13 -13.28
N GLY A 40 -24.51 -3.70 -12.52
CA GLY A 40 -25.27 -2.48 -12.80
C GLY A 40 -24.44 -1.20 -12.65
N TRP A 41 -23.60 -1.14 -11.61
CA TRP A 41 -22.65 -0.04 -11.42
C TRP A 41 -21.58 0.00 -12.54
N LEU A 42 -21.00 -1.14 -12.90
CA LEU A 42 -20.03 -1.22 -14.00
C LEU A 42 -20.65 -0.81 -15.33
N LYS A 43 -21.86 -1.27 -15.66
CA LYS A 43 -22.58 -0.84 -16.88
C LYS A 43 -22.79 0.67 -16.93
N ARG A 44 -23.18 1.30 -15.80
CA ARG A 44 -23.33 2.76 -15.71
C ARG A 44 -22.00 3.48 -15.92
N LYS A 45 -20.90 2.94 -15.38
CA LYS A 45 -19.56 3.54 -15.46
C LYS A 45 -18.95 3.43 -16.86
N TYR A 46 -19.11 2.31 -17.53
CA TYR A 46 -18.49 2.05 -18.84
C TYR A 46 -19.35 2.46 -20.04
N GLN A 47 -20.67 2.73 -19.86
CA GLN A 47 -21.66 3.27 -20.82
C GLN A 47 -21.72 2.59 -22.22
N SER A 48 -20.64 2.63 -23.00
CA SER A 48 -20.49 2.07 -24.34
C SER A 48 -19.31 1.11 -24.52
N GLU A 49 -18.41 0.99 -23.54
CA GLU A 49 -17.26 0.10 -23.61
C GLU A 49 -17.56 -1.25 -22.95
N GLU A 50 -17.02 -2.34 -23.51
CA GLU A 50 -17.18 -3.68 -22.93
C GLU A 50 -16.52 -3.71 -21.56
N VAL A 51 -17.27 -4.13 -20.53
CA VAL A 51 -16.76 -4.25 -19.17
C VAL A 51 -15.60 -5.25 -19.20
N PRO A 52 -14.37 -4.87 -18.77
CA PRO A 52 -13.23 -5.76 -18.76
C PRO A 52 -13.56 -7.06 -18.03
N THR A 53 -13.15 -8.20 -18.58
CA THR A 53 -13.36 -9.50 -17.92
C THR A 53 -12.47 -9.58 -16.68
N PHE A 54 -13.05 -9.84 -15.52
CA PHE A 54 -12.33 -10.02 -14.27
C PHE A 54 -12.81 -11.29 -13.54
N GLU A 55 -11.96 -11.80 -12.64
CA GLU A 55 -12.28 -12.96 -11.83
C GLU A 55 -13.34 -12.61 -10.78
N ARG A 56 -14.46 -13.35 -10.79
CA ARG A 56 -15.56 -13.17 -9.83
C ARG A 56 -15.25 -13.86 -8.50
N THR A 57 -14.22 -13.37 -7.83
CA THR A 57 -13.80 -13.79 -6.49
C THR A 57 -14.56 -12.99 -5.42
N GLU A 58 -14.83 -13.59 -4.27
CA GLU A 58 -15.55 -12.95 -3.15
C GLU A 58 -14.84 -11.68 -2.61
N GLU A 59 -13.51 -11.66 -2.65
CA GLU A 59 -12.70 -10.48 -2.31
C GLU A 59 -12.92 -9.34 -3.31
N VAL A 60 -12.89 -9.67 -4.60
CA VAL A 60 -13.15 -8.72 -5.69
C VAL A 60 -14.58 -8.18 -5.60
N ARG A 61 -15.55 -9.03 -5.26
CA ARG A 61 -16.94 -8.63 -5.02
C ARG A 61 -17.04 -7.57 -3.93
N ARG A 62 -16.45 -7.85 -2.75
CA ARG A 62 -16.46 -6.93 -1.60
C ARG A 62 -15.77 -5.61 -1.94
N LEU A 63 -14.65 -5.67 -2.65
CA LEU A 63 -13.91 -4.48 -3.06
C LEU A 63 -14.71 -3.65 -4.06
N LEU A 64 -15.27 -4.25 -5.11
CA LEU A 64 -16.07 -3.57 -6.12
C LEU A 64 -17.36 -2.99 -5.53
N LEU A 65 -18.03 -3.70 -4.61
CA LEU A 65 -19.21 -3.20 -3.93
C LEU A 65 -18.87 -1.99 -3.05
N ASN A 66 -17.75 -2.05 -2.32
CA ASN A 66 -17.29 -0.91 -1.52
C ASN A 66 -16.95 0.29 -2.41
N SER A 67 -16.22 0.07 -3.50
CA SER A 67 -15.92 1.11 -4.50
C SER A 67 -17.19 1.70 -5.13
N ALA A 68 -18.18 0.86 -5.44
CA ALA A 68 -19.46 1.31 -5.99
C ALA A 68 -20.21 2.23 -5.01
N ARG A 69 -20.33 1.82 -3.74
CA ARG A 69 -20.98 2.60 -2.69
C ARG A 69 -20.25 3.91 -2.38
N LEU A 70 -18.91 3.86 -2.33
CA LEU A 70 -18.10 5.05 -2.13
C LEU A 70 -18.33 6.03 -3.29
N ASN A 71 -18.27 5.55 -4.53
CA ASN A 71 -18.52 6.39 -5.70
C ASN A 71 -19.93 6.98 -5.69
N GLU A 72 -20.95 6.19 -5.36
CA GLU A 72 -22.33 6.70 -5.28
C GLU A 72 -22.47 7.77 -4.20
N SER A 73 -21.84 7.58 -3.04
CA SER A 73 -21.82 8.60 -1.97
C SER A 73 -21.08 9.89 -2.39
N LEU A 74 -19.99 9.76 -3.15
CA LEU A 74 -19.26 10.91 -3.68
C LEU A 74 -20.06 11.63 -4.76
N GLU A 75 -20.73 10.89 -5.64
CA GLU A 75 -21.63 11.45 -6.64
C GLU A 75 -22.82 12.18 -6.01
N THR A 76 -23.39 11.66 -4.91
CA THR A 76 -24.44 12.38 -4.17
C THR A 76 -23.94 13.66 -3.55
N ILE A 77 -22.78 13.64 -2.88
CA ILE A 77 -22.18 14.84 -2.28
C ILE A 77 -21.85 15.88 -3.37
N ALA A 78 -21.28 15.44 -4.48
CA ALA A 78 -20.95 16.32 -5.60
C ALA A 78 -22.21 16.96 -6.20
N ARG A 79 -23.29 16.19 -6.37
CA ARG A 79 -24.57 16.69 -6.90
C ARG A 79 -25.22 17.70 -5.95
N GLU A 80 -25.24 17.40 -4.65
CA GLU A 80 -25.74 18.33 -3.63
C GLU A 80 -24.91 19.61 -3.57
N ALA A 81 -23.59 19.51 -3.71
CA ALA A 81 -22.71 20.67 -3.77
C ALA A 81 -22.99 21.52 -5.00
N LEU A 82 -23.14 20.92 -6.19
CA LEU A 82 -23.48 21.62 -7.42
C LEU A 82 -24.82 22.35 -7.30
N GLN A 83 -25.86 21.69 -6.78
CA GLN A 83 -27.15 22.31 -6.56
C GLN A 83 -27.05 23.53 -5.63
N LYS A 84 -26.32 23.42 -4.51
CA LYS A 84 -26.11 24.54 -3.60
C LYS A 84 -25.34 25.69 -4.26
N PHE A 85 -24.37 25.39 -5.13
CA PHE A 85 -23.66 26.43 -5.88
C PHE A 85 -24.57 27.11 -6.90
N GLU A 86 -25.45 26.37 -7.57
CA GLU A 86 -26.45 26.93 -8.49
C GLU A 86 -27.40 27.87 -7.73
N GLU A 87 -28.02 27.40 -6.64
CA GLU A 87 -28.90 28.20 -5.79
C GLU A 87 -28.22 29.48 -5.28
N LEU A 88 -26.96 29.37 -4.83
CA LEU A 88 -26.18 30.50 -4.36
C LEU A 88 -25.82 31.47 -5.49
N SER A 89 -25.53 30.95 -6.69
CA SER A 89 -25.23 31.78 -7.86
C SER A 89 -26.45 32.57 -8.33
N GLU A 90 -27.64 31.95 -8.31
CA GLU A 90 -28.90 32.62 -8.62
C GLU A 90 -29.21 33.71 -7.59
N HIS A 91 -28.99 33.42 -6.30
CA HIS A 91 -29.14 34.40 -5.23
C HIS A 91 -28.24 35.61 -5.44
N TYR A 92 -26.93 35.40 -5.64
CA TYR A 92 -26.00 36.50 -5.87
C TYR A 92 -26.28 37.26 -7.17
N HIS A 93 -26.73 36.57 -8.23
CA HIS A 93 -27.12 37.25 -9.47
C HIS A 93 -28.34 38.17 -9.25
N GLY A 94 -29.31 37.71 -8.45
CA GLY A 94 -30.47 38.51 -8.05
C GLY A 94 -30.07 39.73 -7.21
N GLU A 95 -29.22 39.54 -6.20
CA GLU A 95 -28.71 40.63 -5.36
C GLU A 95 -27.91 41.65 -6.17
N ASP A 96 -27.05 41.20 -7.09
CA ASP A 96 -26.26 42.06 -7.97
C ASP A 96 -27.18 42.88 -8.92
N ALA A 97 -28.26 42.28 -9.44
CA ALA A 97 -29.24 43.01 -10.23
C ALA A 97 -29.93 44.14 -9.43
N VAL A 98 -30.36 43.85 -8.19
CA VAL A 98 -30.97 44.85 -7.29
C VAL A 98 -29.96 45.93 -6.91
N LEU A 99 -28.72 45.55 -6.60
CA LEU A 99 -27.67 46.51 -6.26
C LEU A 99 -27.34 47.41 -7.44
N ARG A 100 -27.30 46.88 -8.66
CA ARG A 100 -27.09 47.66 -9.88
C ARG A 100 -28.22 48.65 -10.11
N GLU A 101 -29.48 48.23 -9.93
CA GLU A 101 -30.65 49.10 -10.07
C GLU A 101 -30.63 50.23 -9.03
N THR A 102 -30.35 49.92 -7.76
CA THR A 102 -30.27 50.94 -6.69
C THR A 102 -29.10 51.91 -6.89
N MET A 103 -27.92 51.44 -7.34
CA MET A 103 -26.80 52.30 -7.70
C MET A 103 -27.13 53.22 -8.89
N GLN A 104 -27.81 52.69 -9.90
CA GLN A 104 -28.28 53.46 -11.05
C GLN A 104 -29.29 54.55 -10.61
N PHE A 105 -30.24 54.20 -9.73
CA PHE A 105 -31.20 55.14 -9.16
C PHE A 105 -30.52 56.26 -8.36
N MET A 106 -29.50 55.95 -7.57
CA MET A 106 -28.71 56.95 -6.81
C MET A 106 -27.75 57.78 -7.69
N GLY A 107 -27.63 57.46 -8.98
CA GLY A 107 -26.72 58.16 -9.90
C GLY A 107 -25.23 57.89 -9.64
N ILE A 108 -24.91 56.86 -8.85
CA ILE A 108 -23.54 56.41 -8.55
C ILE A 108 -23.09 55.49 -9.69
N MET A 109 -22.80 56.09 -10.84
CA MET A 109 -22.27 55.37 -11.99
C MET A 109 -20.76 55.18 -11.82
N GLN A 110 -20.26 53.94 -11.96
CA GLN A 110 -18.82 53.65 -12.00
C GLN A 110 -18.05 54.55 -12.98
N GLN A 111 -18.70 54.96 -14.08
CA GLN A 111 -18.13 55.79 -15.13
C GLN A 111 -17.72 57.20 -14.67
N LYS A 112 -18.19 57.68 -13.52
CA LYS A 112 -17.83 59.00 -12.99
C LYS A 112 -16.61 58.97 -12.06
N CYS A 113 -16.10 57.78 -11.71
CA CYS A 113 -14.94 57.66 -10.84
C CYS A 113 -13.63 57.85 -11.64
N ALA A 114 -12.63 58.49 -11.03
CA ALA A 114 -11.30 58.57 -11.63
C ALA A 114 -10.72 57.16 -11.81
N LYS A 115 -9.99 56.93 -12.92
CA LYS A 115 -9.42 55.61 -13.26
C LYS A 115 -8.60 55.00 -12.11
N ASP A 116 -7.78 55.82 -11.45
CA ASP A 116 -6.95 55.38 -10.32
C ASP A 116 -7.79 54.83 -9.15
N LYS A 117 -8.94 55.44 -8.87
CA LYS A 117 -9.85 54.98 -7.81
C LYS A 117 -10.55 53.69 -8.21
N GLN A 118 -10.89 53.55 -9.49
CA GLN A 118 -11.47 52.32 -10.03
C GLN A 118 -10.50 51.14 -9.91
N GLU A 119 -9.21 51.36 -10.20
CA GLU A 119 -8.17 50.35 -10.04
C GLU A 119 -7.92 50.00 -8.57
N CYS A 120 -7.89 50.98 -7.67
CA CYS A 120 -7.78 50.70 -6.23
C CYS A 120 -8.97 49.89 -5.71
N LEU A 121 -10.20 50.20 -6.16
CA LEU A 121 -11.40 49.44 -5.79
C LEU A 121 -11.37 48.02 -6.35
N SER A 122 -10.92 47.83 -7.60
CA SER A 122 -10.80 46.49 -8.20
C SER A 122 -9.78 45.64 -7.46
N ARG A 123 -8.61 46.20 -7.11
CA ARG A 123 -7.61 45.50 -6.31
C ARG A 123 -8.12 45.15 -4.91
N LEU A 124 -8.91 46.02 -4.30
CA LEU A 124 -9.48 45.80 -2.98
C LEU A 124 -10.59 44.74 -3.02
N SER A 125 -11.40 44.70 -4.08
CA SER A 125 -12.35 43.61 -4.30
C SER A 125 -11.65 42.29 -4.60
N ASP A 126 -10.59 42.29 -5.40
CA ASP A 126 -9.80 41.09 -5.66
C ASP A 126 -9.19 40.54 -4.35
N LEU A 127 -8.70 41.42 -3.49
CA LEU A 127 -8.16 41.03 -2.18
C LEU A 127 -9.26 40.53 -1.24
N ALA A 128 -10.46 41.11 -1.28
CA ALA A 128 -11.61 40.60 -0.52
C ALA A 128 -12.03 39.21 -0.99
N LEU A 129 -12.07 38.97 -2.31
CA LEU A 129 -12.37 37.67 -2.91
C LEU A 129 -11.32 36.61 -2.52
N VAL A 130 -10.03 36.94 -2.57
CA VAL A 130 -8.95 36.03 -2.16
C VAL A 130 -9.04 35.68 -0.67
N LEU A 131 -9.47 36.61 0.17
CA LEU A 131 -9.67 36.38 1.60
C LEU A 131 -11.04 35.79 1.95
N GLY A 132 -11.94 35.62 0.97
CA GLY A 132 -13.30 35.09 1.18
C GLY A 132 -14.18 36.00 2.06
N LEU A 133 -14.02 37.32 1.96
CA LEU A 133 -14.75 38.29 2.79
C LEU A 133 -16.07 38.71 2.13
N SER A 134 -17.14 38.77 2.92
CA SER A 134 -18.44 39.31 2.50
C SER A 134 -18.48 40.84 2.47
N ASP A 135 -17.73 41.47 3.38
CA ASP A 135 -17.75 42.92 3.57
C ASP A 135 -16.37 43.53 3.30
N MET A 136 -16.36 44.67 2.60
CA MET A 136 -15.15 45.46 2.31
C MET A 136 -14.71 46.32 3.51
N SER A 137 -15.09 45.93 4.73
CA SER A 137 -14.73 46.66 5.95
C SER A 137 -13.30 46.37 6.36
N LEU A 138 -12.59 47.38 6.89
CA LEU A 138 -11.21 47.21 7.35
C LEU A 138 -11.08 46.12 8.43
N ALA A 139 -12.09 45.98 9.31
CA ALA A 139 -12.12 44.94 10.33
C ALA A 139 -12.17 43.53 9.70
N SER A 140 -13.00 43.35 8.67
CA SER A 140 -13.09 42.09 7.92
C SER A 140 -11.75 41.74 7.26
N PHE A 141 -11.06 42.72 6.67
CA PHE A 141 -9.71 42.52 6.11
C PHE A 141 -8.68 42.10 7.17
N HIS A 142 -8.67 42.76 8.34
CA HIS A 142 -7.77 42.37 9.42
C HIS A 142 -8.05 40.96 9.94
N GLN A 143 -9.33 40.58 10.05
CA GLN A 143 -9.72 39.24 10.45
C GLN A 143 -9.31 38.20 9.41
N GLY A 144 -9.60 38.43 8.12
CA GLY A 144 -9.20 37.51 7.04
C GLY A 144 -7.68 37.34 6.98
N LEU A 145 -6.92 38.42 7.11
CA LEU A 145 -5.46 38.35 7.13
C LEU A 145 -4.93 37.63 8.38
N ALA A 146 -5.56 37.83 9.54
CA ALA A 146 -5.21 37.10 10.75
C ALA A 146 -5.49 35.60 10.61
N GLN A 147 -6.61 35.22 10.00
CA GLN A 147 -6.96 33.82 9.75
C GLN A 147 -5.93 33.15 8.83
N VAL A 148 -5.62 33.75 7.68
CA VAL A 148 -4.60 33.22 6.76
C VAL A 148 -3.23 33.08 7.46
N ARG A 149 -2.89 34.02 8.35
CA ARG A 149 -1.67 33.91 9.16
C ARG A 149 -1.70 32.76 10.16
N LEU A 150 -2.85 32.50 10.79
CA LEU A 150 -3.01 31.35 11.67
C LEU A 150 -2.90 30.04 10.88
N ASP A 151 -3.62 29.92 9.77
CA ASP A 151 -3.62 28.72 8.92
C ASP A 151 -2.21 28.41 8.38
N THR A 152 -1.46 29.44 7.96
CA THR A 152 -0.06 29.27 7.51
C THR A 152 0.88 28.85 8.63
N LEU A 153 0.67 29.31 9.86
CA LEU A 153 1.45 28.86 11.02
C LEU A 153 1.12 27.43 11.41
N GLU A 154 -0.16 27.05 11.39
CA GLU A 154 -0.63 25.69 11.67
C GLU A 154 -0.07 24.70 10.64
N SER A 155 -0.23 25.00 9.34
CA SER A 155 0.34 24.17 8.26
C SER A 155 1.86 24.02 8.40
N ARG A 156 2.58 25.10 8.73
CA ARG A 156 4.02 25.06 8.99
C ARG A 156 4.37 24.20 10.20
N GLN A 157 3.57 24.25 11.26
CA GLN A 157 3.75 23.43 12.45
C GLN A 157 3.54 21.95 12.14
N GLU A 158 2.48 21.59 11.41
CA GLU A 158 2.21 20.22 10.98
C GLU A 158 3.33 19.68 10.10
N HIS A 159 3.79 20.47 9.13
CA HIS A 159 4.92 20.11 8.28
C HIS A 159 6.19 19.88 9.09
N ALA A 160 6.48 20.74 10.08
CA ALA A 160 7.61 20.55 10.98
C ALA A 160 7.49 19.26 11.83
N GLN A 161 6.28 18.91 12.27
CA GLN A 161 6.03 17.65 12.98
C GLN A 161 6.23 16.43 12.07
N GLN A 162 5.71 16.47 10.84
CA GLN A 162 5.91 15.43 9.85
C GLN A 162 7.40 15.24 9.54
N GLN A 163 8.15 16.33 9.36
CA GLN A 163 9.60 16.28 9.16
C GLN A 163 10.33 15.64 10.35
N ARG A 164 9.94 15.94 11.60
CA ARG A 164 10.51 15.30 12.79
C ARG A 164 10.23 13.79 12.82
N ARG A 165 9.01 13.38 12.47
CA ARG A 165 8.64 11.95 12.37
C ARG A 165 9.46 11.24 11.31
N LEU A 166 9.58 11.83 10.12
CA LEU A 166 10.43 11.29 9.04
C LEU A 166 11.90 11.20 9.44
N ALA A 167 12.44 12.22 10.11
CA ALA A 167 13.80 12.19 10.62
C ALA A 167 14.01 11.09 11.68
N SER A 168 13.02 10.83 12.52
CA SER A 168 13.06 9.73 13.49
C SER A 168 13.02 8.37 12.81
N LEU A 169 12.13 8.18 11.82
CA LEU A 169 12.05 6.93 11.06
C LEU A 169 13.33 6.66 10.27
N LYS A 170 13.95 7.69 9.68
CA LYS A 170 15.26 7.58 9.03
C LYS A 170 16.35 7.15 9.99
N ARG A 171 16.37 7.70 11.21
CA ARG A 171 17.32 7.28 12.26
C ARG A 171 17.13 5.80 12.62
N HIS A 172 15.89 5.37 12.88
CA HIS A 172 15.59 3.96 13.18
C HIS A 172 15.92 3.02 12.02
N ARG A 173 15.72 3.46 10.78
CA ARG A 173 16.14 2.68 9.60
C ARG A 173 17.64 2.47 9.59
N VAL A 174 18.44 3.51 9.77
CA VAL A 174 19.91 3.40 9.81
C VAL A 174 20.35 2.54 10.99
N GLU A 175 19.75 2.71 12.16
CA GLU A 175 20.00 1.83 13.31
C GLU A 175 19.71 0.37 12.96
N ALA A 176 18.56 0.06 12.35
CA ALA A 176 18.20 -1.29 11.92
C ALA A 176 19.19 -1.85 10.88
N GLU A 177 19.57 -1.06 9.87
CA GLU A 177 20.57 -1.45 8.86
C GLU A 177 21.91 -1.78 9.52
N THR A 178 22.40 -0.96 10.45
CA THR A 178 23.65 -1.26 11.17
C THR A 178 23.54 -2.51 12.03
N THR A 179 22.40 -2.75 12.70
CA THR A 179 22.19 -3.99 13.45
C THR A 179 22.20 -5.22 12.53
N LEU A 180 21.58 -5.11 11.35
CA LEU A 180 21.60 -6.17 10.35
C LEU A 180 23.02 -6.47 9.87
N ASP A 181 23.81 -5.44 9.57
CA ASP A 181 25.22 -5.60 9.18
C ASP A 181 26.05 -6.30 10.26
N THR A 182 25.82 -5.96 11.54
CA THR A 182 26.51 -6.64 12.65
C THR A 182 26.12 -8.11 12.76
N LEU A 183 24.84 -8.45 12.56
CA LEU A 183 24.36 -9.83 12.57
C LEU A 183 24.88 -10.63 11.38
N VAL A 184 24.93 -10.03 10.19
CA VAL A 184 25.55 -10.66 9.00
C VAL A 184 27.05 -10.88 9.23
N GLY A 185 27.75 -9.90 9.81
CA GLY A 185 29.16 -10.01 10.17
C GLY A 185 29.44 -11.07 11.24
N LEU A 186 28.56 -11.20 12.24
CA LEU A 186 28.61 -12.30 13.20
C LEU A 186 28.37 -13.63 12.49
N LYS A 187 27.30 -13.78 11.71
CA LYS A 187 27.00 -15.01 10.97
C LYS A 187 28.19 -15.47 10.13
N ARG A 188 28.85 -14.55 9.40
CA ARG A 188 30.08 -14.85 8.63
C ARG A 188 31.20 -15.39 9.51
N ARG A 189 31.49 -14.73 10.64
CA ARG A 189 32.50 -15.24 11.59
C ARG A 189 32.16 -16.64 12.12
N TRP A 190 30.89 -16.88 12.48
CA TRP A 190 30.45 -18.20 12.94
C TRP A 190 30.52 -19.27 11.85
N THR A 191 30.31 -18.93 10.57
CA THR A 191 30.52 -19.87 9.46
C THR A 191 32.00 -20.14 9.26
N ASP A 192 32.86 -19.12 9.32
CA ASP A 192 34.30 -19.25 9.18
C ASP A 192 34.89 -20.10 10.34
N ASP A 193 34.43 -19.88 11.58
CA ASP A 193 34.83 -20.66 12.76
C ASP A 193 34.37 -22.13 12.66
N ARG A 194 33.20 -22.38 12.07
CA ARG A 194 32.71 -23.76 11.80
C ARG A 194 33.46 -24.45 10.67
N GLU A 195 34.01 -23.68 9.74
CA GLU A 195 34.86 -24.16 8.65
C GLU A 195 36.33 -24.25 9.06
N SER A 196 36.69 -23.74 10.24
CA SER A 196 38.01 -23.88 10.85
C SER A 196 38.42 -25.36 10.94
N GLU A 197 39.70 -25.62 10.70
CA GLU A 197 40.29 -26.96 10.60
C GLU A 197 39.97 -27.85 11.81
N GLY A 198 39.83 -27.27 13.01
CA GLY A 198 39.50 -28.03 14.22
C GLY A 198 38.12 -28.68 14.16
N ASP A 199 37.11 -27.97 13.68
CA ASP A 199 35.74 -28.46 13.59
C ASP A 199 35.55 -29.41 12.40
N LEU A 200 36.24 -29.14 11.28
CA LEU A 200 36.29 -30.05 10.15
C LEU A 200 36.99 -31.37 10.54
N ALA A 201 38.08 -31.30 11.30
CA ALA A 201 38.78 -32.46 11.86
C ALA A 201 37.93 -33.24 12.87
N LEU A 202 37.18 -32.55 13.74
CA LEU A 202 36.23 -33.17 14.67
C LEU A 202 35.09 -33.87 13.92
N ARG A 203 34.54 -33.25 12.87
CA ARG A 203 33.50 -33.85 12.03
C ARG A 203 34.02 -35.06 11.27
N THR A 204 35.19 -34.97 10.65
CA THR A 204 35.82 -36.12 9.96
C THR A 204 36.15 -37.25 10.93
N ARG A 205 36.66 -36.94 12.13
CA ARG A 205 36.90 -37.93 13.18
C ARG A 205 35.61 -38.59 13.67
N ARG A 206 34.53 -37.84 13.88
CA ARG A 206 33.22 -38.42 14.24
C ARG A 206 32.69 -39.33 13.13
N ARG A 207 32.75 -38.88 11.86
CA ARG A 207 32.36 -39.71 10.71
C ARG A 207 33.18 -40.99 10.62
N SER A 208 34.50 -40.93 10.83
CA SER A 208 35.34 -42.14 10.81
C SER A 208 35.01 -43.09 11.95
N THR A 209 34.71 -42.59 13.15
CA THR A 209 34.27 -43.44 14.26
C THR A 209 32.90 -44.09 14.02
N GLU A 210 31.95 -43.36 13.44
CA GLU A 210 30.63 -43.92 13.10
C GLU A 210 30.74 -44.95 11.97
N LEU A 211 31.56 -44.71 10.94
CA LEU A 211 31.83 -45.71 9.90
C LEU A 211 32.49 -46.97 10.46
N ASN A 212 33.43 -46.82 11.41
CA ASN A 212 34.04 -47.96 12.09
C ASN A 212 33.03 -48.76 12.94
N LYS A 213 32.08 -48.07 13.59
CA LYS A 213 30.98 -48.74 14.33
C LYS A 213 30.06 -49.51 13.38
N ILE A 214 29.69 -48.93 12.25
CA ILE A 214 28.86 -49.59 11.23
C ILE A 214 29.58 -50.84 10.73
N LYS A 215 30.85 -50.72 10.34
CA LYS A 215 31.66 -51.85 9.88
C LYS A 215 31.80 -52.95 10.94
N ALA A 216 32.04 -52.59 12.19
CA ALA A 216 32.10 -53.56 13.28
C ALA A 216 30.76 -54.26 13.53
N ALA A 217 29.64 -53.56 13.33
CA ALA A 217 28.30 -54.15 13.39
C ALA A 217 28.06 -55.11 12.22
N GLU A 218 28.46 -54.76 10.99
CA GLU A 218 28.41 -55.64 9.81
C GLU A 218 29.28 -56.90 10.00
N ASP A 219 30.51 -56.74 10.48
CA ASP A 219 31.41 -57.87 10.77
C ASP A 219 30.79 -58.79 11.84
N ARG A 220 30.13 -58.20 12.84
CA ARG A 220 29.41 -58.95 13.87
C ARG A 220 28.21 -59.73 13.29
N THR A 221 27.41 -59.13 12.41
CA THR A 221 26.29 -59.85 11.79
C THR A 221 26.79 -60.99 10.91
N VAL A 222 27.88 -60.81 10.17
CA VAL A 222 28.50 -61.87 9.36
C VAL A 222 28.99 -63.03 10.24
N LEU A 223 29.57 -62.74 11.40
CA LEU A 223 29.99 -63.76 12.37
C LEU A 223 28.79 -64.49 13.00
N GLU A 224 27.74 -63.76 13.36
CA GLU A 224 26.49 -64.35 13.87
C GLU A 224 25.84 -65.27 12.82
N ASP A 225 25.80 -64.85 11.56
CA ASP A 225 25.31 -65.66 10.43
C ASP A 225 26.18 -66.91 10.19
N ALA A 226 27.51 -66.78 10.27
CA ALA A 226 28.43 -67.92 10.16
C ALA A 226 28.29 -68.92 11.32
N LEU A 227 28.04 -68.42 12.53
CA LEU A 227 27.77 -69.25 13.71
C LEU A 227 26.39 -69.94 13.62
N ALA A 228 25.36 -69.22 13.15
CA ALA A 228 24.03 -69.78 12.91
C ALA A 228 24.07 -70.87 11.82
N SER A 229 24.87 -70.67 10.77
CA SER A 229 25.15 -71.67 9.73
C SER A 229 25.87 -72.92 10.28
N ARG A 230 26.57 -72.78 11.42
CA ARG A 230 27.34 -73.86 12.07
C ARG A 230 26.57 -74.59 13.18
N GLN A 231 25.37 -74.15 13.55
CA GLN A 231 24.50 -74.83 14.50
C GLN A 231 23.18 -75.30 13.86
N PRO A 232 23.14 -76.49 13.24
CA PRO A 232 21.95 -77.30 13.26
C PRO A 232 22.00 -78.21 14.50
N GLN A 233 20.88 -78.30 15.23
CA GLN A 233 20.65 -79.16 16.39
C GLN A 233 21.19 -78.66 17.73
N GLN A 234 20.44 -77.78 18.38
CA GLN A 234 19.84 -78.06 19.70
C GLN A 234 19.17 -76.80 20.22
N ARG A 235 17.83 -76.80 20.21
CA ARG A 235 17.01 -76.61 21.42
C ARG A 235 15.55 -76.47 21.03
N GLN A 236 14.86 -77.60 21.08
CA GLN A 236 13.50 -77.58 21.58
C GLN A 236 13.52 -77.49 23.11
N HIS A 237 12.52 -76.79 23.65
CA HIS A 237 11.95 -76.86 25.00
C HIS A 237 12.17 -75.70 25.98
N LYS A 238 11.00 -75.28 26.50
CA LYS A 238 10.67 -74.67 27.82
C LYS A 238 10.87 -73.14 27.92
N LYS A 239 10.01 -72.36 28.59
CA LYS A 239 8.68 -72.52 29.21
C LYS A 239 8.25 -71.09 29.62
N SER A 240 6.99 -70.75 29.36
CA SER A 240 6.02 -70.00 30.19
C SER A 240 6.47 -68.93 31.22
N ARG A 241 6.05 -67.65 30.99
CA ARG A 241 5.32 -66.64 31.84
C ARG A 241 5.80 -66.34 33.31
N PRO A 242 5.41 -65.22 34.00
CA PRO A 242 4.31 -64.26 33.77
C PRO A 242 4.63 -62.74 33.98
N SER A 243 3.55 -61.95 33.91
CA SER A 243 3.32 -60.51 34.13
C SER A 243 3.76 -59.89 35.47
N ALA A 244 4.10 -58.59 35.44
CA ALA A 244 3.83 -57.57 36.48
C ALA A 244 4.25 -56.18 35.93
N SER A 245 3.31 -55.30 35.61
CA SER A 245 2.84 -54.13 36.40
C SER A 245 3.68 -52.86 36.22
N GLU A 246 3.03 -51.82 35.67
CA GLU A 246 3.41 -50.40 35.76
C GLU A 246 3.58 -49.95 37.23
N PRO A 247 4.29 -48.84 37.49
CA PRO A 247 3.53 -47.64 37.85
C PRO A 247 4.14 -46.29 37.40
N TYR A 248 3.21 -45.35 37.17
CA TYR A 248 3.21 -43.92 37.48
C TYR A 248 4.52 -43.23 37.96
N GLY A 249 4.89 -42.16 37.26
CA GLY A 249 4.55 -40.81 37.72
C GLY A 249 5.47 -40.07 38.72
N VAL A 250 5.98 -38.93 38.23
CA VAL A 250 6.21 -37.64 38.94
C VAL A 250 7.40 -37.53 39.89
N GLY A 251 8.25 -36.53 39.63
CA GLY A 251 9.30 -36.12 40.57
C GLY A 251 10.15 -34.93 40.10
N SER A 252 9.50 -33.83 39.71
CA SER A 252 10.15 -32.53 39.54
C SER A 252 10.52 -31.94 40.89
N HIS A 253 11.81 -31.78 41.16
CA HIS A 253 12.30 -30.79 42.12
C HIS A 253 13.65 -30.23 41.65
N ARG A 254 13.64 -28.95 41.26
CA ARG A 254 14.84 -28.12 41.33
C ARG A 254 14.43 -26.72 41.80
N LEU A 255 14.65 -26.47 43.08
CA LEU A 255 14.68 -25.15 43.69
C LEU A 255 16.12 -24.61 43.62
N GLY A 256 16.23 -23.31 43.33
CA GLY A 256 17.44 -22.50 43.28
C GLY A 256 17.12 -21.29 42.41
N SER A 257 16.53 -20.20 42.91
CA SER A 257 17.01 -19.23 43.91
C SER A 257 18.23 -18.43 43.46
N GLY A 258 18.06 -17.11 43.43
CA GLY A 258 19.03 -16.07 43.08
C GLY A 258 18.86 -15.61 41.62
N GLY A 259 18.45 -14.39 41.29
CA GLY A 259 18.54 -13.10 41.98
C GLY A 259 18.94 -12.08 40.91
N GLY A 260 18.32 -10.90 40.86
CA GLY A 260 18.77 -9.84 39.94
C GLY A 260 17.66 -8.96 39.39
N SER A 261 17.25 -7.99 40.21
CA SER A 261 16.57 -6.78 39.77
C SER A 261 17.52 -5.94 38.90
N SER A 262 17.15 -5.58 37.67
CA SER A 262 17.51 -4.31 36.97
C SER A 262 16.85 -4.33 35.58
N SER A 263 15.82 -3.51 35.35
CA SER A 263 15.91 -2.21 34.66
C SER A 263 16.10 -2.29 33.14
N SER A 264 15.09 -1.77 32.43
CA SER A 264 15.19 -1.00 31.18
C SER A 264 15.87 -1.63 29.96
N GLY A 265 15.07 -1.92 28.93
CA GLY A 265 15.57 -2.09 27.57
C GLY A 265 14.64 -2.94 26.71
N SER A 266 13.57 -2.35 26.17
CA SER A 266 12.73 -2.96 25.15
C SER A 266 13.57 -3.19 23.88
N SER A 267 14.21 -4.36 23.79
CA SER A 267 14.93 -4.81 22.60
C SER A 267 14.38 -6.17 22.20
N THR A 268 13.53 -6.17 21.18
CA THR A 268 12.90 -7.35 20.58
C THR A 268 13.96 -8.14 19.79
N ASN A 269 14.78 -8.94 20.47
CA ASN A 269 15.58 -9.97 19.82
C ASN A 269 14.71 -11.22 19.67
N VAL A 270 14.27 -11.48 18.44
CA VAL A 270 13.45 -12.64 18.07
C VAL A 270 14.37 -13.86 18.04
N ASP A 271 14.22 -14.76 19.01
CA ASP A 271 14.91 -16.06 19.05
C ASP A 271 14.38 -16.95 17.90
N VAL A 272 15.15 -17.03 16.81
CA VAL A 272 14.77 -17.72 15.57
C VAL A 272 14.78 -19.25 15.73
N GLU A 273 15.59 -19.78 16.65
CA GLU A 273 15.69 -21.24 16.86
C GLU A 273 14.54 -21.81 17.72
N ALA A 274 13.92 -21.00 18.58
CA ALA A 274 12.79 -21.42 19.41
C ALA A 274 11.45 -21.49 18.66
N SER A 275 11.36 -20.83 17.49
CA SER A 275 10.11 -20.63 16.77
C SER A 275 9.82 -21.68 15.69
N GLY A 276 10.73 -22.64 15.46
CA GLY A 276 10.44 -23.85 14.66
C GLY A 276 9.88 -23.58 13.27
N LEU A 277 10.24 -22.46 12.64
CA LEU A 277 9.71 -22.11 11.33
C LEU A 277 10.28 -23.07 10.28
N THR A 278 9.40 -23.77 9.59
CA THR A 278 9.76 -24.64 8.47
C THR A 278 10.30 -23.79 7.31
N ILE A 279 11.18 -24.37 6.48
CA ILE A 279 11.79 -23.68 5.32
C ILE A 279 10.72 -23.02 4.44
N ALA A 280 9.58 -23.68 4.26
CA ALA A 280 8.43 -23.13 3.52
C ALA A 280 7.85 -21.84 4.12
N GLN A 281 7.90 -21.65 5.44
CA GLN A 281 7.45 -20.42 6.09
C GLN A 281 8.48 -19.30 5.96
N LEU A 282 9.78 -19.63 5.85
CA LEU A 282 10.82 -18.64 5.55
C LEU A 282 10.65 -18.15 4.11
N ASP A 283 10.45 -19.04 3.14
CA ASP A 283 10.20 -18.66 1.74
C ASP A 283 8.96 -17.76 1.60
N LEU A 284 7.89 -18.06 2.35
CA LEU A 284 6.67 -17.24 2.35
C LEU A 284 6.94 -15.83 2.91
N LYS A 285 7.72 -15.74 3.99
CA LYS A 285 8.11 -14.47 4.59
C LYS A 285 9.05 -13.67 3.68
N GLU A 286 9.96 -14.35 2.98
CA GLU A 286 10.86 -13.73 2.01
C GLU A 286 10.07 -13.09 0.86
N LYS A 287 9.11 -13.81 0.27
CA LYS A 287 8.20 -13.25 -0.74
C LYS A 287 7.41 -12.04 -0.23
N SER A 288 6.90 -12.11 1.01
CA SER A 288 6.18 -10.98 1.62
C SER A 288 7.08 -9.76 1.82
N VAL A 289 8.36 -9.96 2.14
CA VAL A 289 9.35 -8.87 2.26
C VAL A 289 9.64 -8.26 0.88
N GLU A 290 9.78 -9.08 -0.17
CA GLU A 290 9.96 -8.59 -1.55
C GLU A 290 8.77 -7.76 -2.03
N GLU A 291 7.54 -8.22 -1.80
CA GLU A 291 6.32 -7.48 -2.13
C GLU A 291 6.26 -6.14 -1.39
N LEU A 292 6.55 -6.13 -0.09
CA LEU A 292 6.59 -4.90 0.71
C LEU A 292 7.69 -3.95 0.22
N GLN A 293 8.86 -4.46 -0.16
CA GLN A 293 9.95 -3.65 -0.73
C GLN A 293 9.54 -3.02 -2.06
N GLN A 294 8.87 -3.76 -2.95
CA GLN A 294 8.36 -3.21 -4.22
C GLN A 294 7.31 -2.12 -3.97
N LEU A 295 6.41 -2.33 -3.01
CA LEU A 295 5.39 -1.35 -2.63
C LEU A 295 6.02 -0.06 -2.06
N LEU A 296 7.01 -0.21 -1.19
CA LEU A 296 7.76 0.91 -0.61
C LEU A 296 8.53 1.66 -1.70
N HIS A 297 9.08 0.95 -2.68
CA HIS A 297 9.75 1.58 -3.81
C HIS A 297 8.78 2.38 -4.69
N ALA A 298 7.62 1.80 -5.03
CA ALA A 298 6.58 2.51 -5.78
C ALA A 298 6.07 3.77 -5.04
N GLN A 299 5.85 3.67 -3.73
CA GLN A 299 5.43 4.81 -2.91
C GLN A 299 6.53 5.88 -2.78
N THR A 300 7.80 5.50 -2.69
CA THR A 300 8.91 6.46 -2.65
C THR A 300 9.12 7.15 -3.99
N THR A 301 9.00 6.45 -5.12
CA THR A 301 9.03 7.07 -6.45
C THR A 301 7.86 8.04 -6.64
N SER A 302 6.66 7.67 -6.18
CA SER A 302 5.50 8.56 -6.18
C SER A 302 5.73 9.81 -5.31
N LEU A 303 6.22 9.65 -4.08
CA LEU A 303 6.55 10.77 -3.19
C LEU A 303 7.67 11.66 -3.73
N ALA A 304 8.65 11.10 -4.45
CA ALA A 304 9.69 11.88 -5.11
C ALA A 304 9.11 12.78 -6.22
N ALA A 305 8.14 12.29 -6.98
CA ALA A 305 7.44 13.11 -7.97
C ALA A 305 6.66 14.28 -7.33
N TYR A 306 6.11 14.08 -6.12
CA TYR A 306 5.45 15.15 -5.36
C TYR A 306 6.43 16.14 -4.72
N GLN A 307 7.70 15.77 -4.48
CA GLN A 307 8.71 16.68 -3.94
C GLN A 307 9.17 17.75 -4.95
N GLU A 308 8.93 17.55 -6.25
CA GLU A 308 9.23 18.57 -7.27
C GLU A 308 8.17 19.67 -7.35
N ILE A 309 7.00 19.44 -6.74
CA ILE A 309 5.93 20.43 -6.66
C ILE A 309 6.31 21.44 -5.57
N PRO A 310 6.39 22.74 -5.91
CA PRO A 310 6.67 23.77 -4.92
C PRO A 310 5.68 23.73 -3.74
N PRO A 311 6.16 23.86 -2.49
CA PRO A 311 5.28 23.85 -1.31
C PRO A 311 4.37 25.08 -1.22
N ASP A 312 4.62 26.11 -2.03
CA ASP A 312 3.87 27.35 -2.07
C ASP A 312 3.03 27.41 -3.37
N TYR A 313 1.72 27.62 -3.21
CA TYR A 313 0.76 27.79 -4.32
C TYR A 313 1.18 28.90 -5.29
N ALA A 314 1.80 29.98 -4.80
CA ALA A 314 2.28 31.06 -5.64
C ALA A 314 3.41 30.59 -6.57
N LEU A 315 4.33 29.77 -6.04
CA LEU A 315 5.44 29.22 -6.80
C LEU A 315 4.98 28.10 -7.76
N ALA A 316 3.98 27.31 -7.35
CA ALA A 316 3.32 26.34 -8.23
C ALA A 316 2.62 27.04 -9.41
N ARG A 317 1.89 28.14 -9.18
CA ARG A 317 1.32 28.98 -10.25
C ARG A 317 2.38 29.54 -11.18
N LEU A 318 3.53 29.95 -10.64
CA LEU A 318 4.63 30.50 -11.43
C LEU A 318 5.24 29.42 -12.32
N LYS A 319 5.50 28.22 -11.77
CA LYS A 319 5.97 27.07 -12.56
C LYS A 319 4.97 26.60 -13.61
N VAL A 320 3.66 26.62 -13.32
CA VAL A 320 2.63 26.31 -14.31
C VAL A 320 2.66 27.34 -15.45
N LYS A 321 2.77 28.63 -15.14
CA LYS A 321 2.90 29.68 -16.15
C LYS A 321 4.16 29.54 -17.01
N GLU A 322 5.27 29.20 -16.38
CA GLU A 322 6.54 28.93 -17.08
C GLU A 322 6.41 27.73 -18.02
N ALA A 323 5.80 26.63 -17.55
CA ALA A 323 5.55 25.44 -18.36
C ALA A 323 4.58 25.71 -19.52
N THR A 324 3.53 26.52 -19.31
CA THR A 324 2.61 26.90 -20.39
C THR A 324 3.30 27.75 -21.44
N MET A 325 4.13 28.72 -21.04
CA MET A 325 4.92 29.52 -21.99
C MET A 325 5.88 28.65 -22.80
N ARG A 326 6.55 27.69 -22.15
CA ARG A 326 7.47 26.76 -22.82
C ARG A 326 6.73 25.88 -23.84
N LEU A 327 5.52 25.46 -23.52
CA LEU A 327 4.68 24.68 -24.42
C LEU A 327 4.23 25.52 -25.63
N GLU A 328 3.82 26.76 -25.42
CA GLU A 328 3.49 27.71 -26.49
C GLU A 328 4.69 27.93 -27.44
N GLU A 329 5.89 28.11 -26.89
CA GLU A 329 7.14 28.25 -27.65
C GLU A 329 7.41 27.01 -28.52
N LEU A 330 7.32 25.81 -27.93
CA LEU A 330 7.49 24.55 -28.67
C LEU A 330 6.41 24.33 -29.74
N THR A 331 5.17 24.75 -29.50
CA THR A 331 4.12 24.67 -30.51
C THR A 331 4.39 25.60 -31.69
N LEU A 332 4.90 26.81 -31.44
CA LEU A 332 5.29 27.73 -32.50
C LEU A 332 6.49 27.21 -33.31
N GLU A 333 7.49 26.63 -32.63
CA GLU A 333 8.61 25.96 -33.31
C GLU A 333 8.12 24.80 -34.19
N HIS A 334 7.21 23.97 -33.68
CA HIS A 334 6.62 22.87 -34.44
C HIS A 334 5.83 23.38 -35.66
N GLU A 335 4.98 24.39 -35.50
CA GLU A 335 4.24 25.01 -36.60
C GLU A 335 5.20 25.60 -37.65
N SER A 336 6.26 26.27 -37.23
CA SER A 336 7.30 26.79 -38.13
C SER A 336 7.99 25.68 -38.92
N LEU A 337 8.34 24.57 -38.28
CA LEU A 337 8.97 23.42 -38.94
C LEU A 337 8.00 22.75 -39.93
N VAL A 338 6.73 22.63 -39.57
CA VAL A 338 5.70 22.09 -40.46
C VAL A 338 5.50 23.00 -41.67
N THR A 339 5.53 24.32 -41.52
CA THR A 339 5.45 25.25 -42.66
C THR A 339 6.67 25.16 -43.56
N GLN A 340 7.88 25.03 -43.01
CA GLN A 340 9.11 24.85 -43.80
C GLN A 340 9.05 23.55 -44.62
N LEU A 341 8.62 22.45 -44.00
CA LEU A 341 8.43 21.17 -44.69
C LEU A 341 7.38 21.24 -45.81
N ALA A 342 6.35 22.09 -45.66
CA ALA A 342 5.34 22.28 -46.69
C ALA A 342 5.84 23.15 -47.87
N GLU A 343 6.81 24.03 -47.65
CA GLU A 343 7.43 24.86 -48.70
C GLU A 343 8.51 24.09 -49.49
N ASP A 344 9.15 23.09 -48.87
CA ASP A 344 10.16 22.24 -49.50
C ASP A 344 9.58 21.11 -50.39
N LEU A 345 8.25 20.91 -50.37
CA LEU A 345 7.51 19.93 -51.18
C LEU A 345 6.85 20.60 -52.40
#